data_AF-A0A2T9XVJ4-F1
#
_entry.id   AF-A0A2T9XVJ4-F1
#
_cell.length_a   1.000
_cell.length_b   1.000
_cell.length_c   1.000
_cell.angle_alpha   90.00
_cell.angle_beta   90.00
_cell.angle_gamma   90.00
#
_symmetry.space_group_name_H-M   'P 1'
#
loop_
_entity.id
_entity.type
_entity.pdbx_description
1 polymer ?
#
loop_
_entity_poly.entity_id
_entity_poly.type
_entity_poly.pdbx_seq_one_letter_code
_entity_poly.pdbx_strand_id
1 'polypeptide(L)' 'MGSRGRLVVPAQVRERAGLAVGAPLILLETTSGLVVMTREQARDQVRTQLADAELVPQLLTERRKAAEREYTAEPW' A
#
# COMPACT_ATOMS: atom_id res chain seq x y z
N MET A 1 -23.80 -2.85 10.68
CA MET A 1 -23.73 -3.18 9.24
C MET A 1 -25.07 -3.70 8.79
N GLY A 2 -25.59 -3.27 7.63
CA GLY A 2 -26.83 -3.84 7.10
C GLY A 2 -26.64 -5.33 6.74
N SER A 3 -27.74 -6.05 6.54
CA SER A 3 -27.75 -7.50 6.26
C SER A 3 -26.93 -7.95 5.05
N ARG A 4 -26.50 -7.02 4.19
CA ARG A 4 -25.74 -7.28 2.96
C ARG A 4 -24.28 -6.79 3.00
N GLY A 5 -23.77 -6.39 4.17
CA GLY A 5 -22.37 -5.95 4.30
C GLY A 5 -22.03 -4.67 3.53
N ARG A 6 -23.03 -3.81 3.26
CA ARG A 6 -22.84 -2.57 2.51
C ARG A 6 -22.53 -1.40 3.44
N LEU A 7 -21.48 -0.65 3.12
CA LEU A 7 -21.18 0.64 3.72
C LEU A 7 -21.61 1.75 2.75
N VAL A 8 -22.47 2.66 3.20
CA VAL A 8 -22.89 3.82 2.42
C VAL A 8 -21.98 4.99 2.78
N VAL A 9 -21.31 5.56 1.78
CA VAL A 9 -20.47 6.74 1.95
C VAL A 9 -21.29 7.99 1.59
N PRO A 10 -21.40 9.02 2.46
CA PRO A 10 -22.12 10.25 2.16
C PRO A 10 -21.60 10.95 0.89
N ALA A 11 -22.47 11.64 0.15
CA ALA A 11 -22.13 12.24 -1.15
C ALA A 11 -20.93 13.20 -1.07
N GLN A 12 -20.92 14.08 -0.08
CA GLN A 12 -19.87 15.07 0.14
C GLN A 12 -18.53 14.41 0.46
N VAL A 13 -18.54 13.25 1.13
CA VAL A 13 -17.33 12.47 1.41
C VAL A 13 -16.82 11.83 0.12
N ARG A 14 -17.71 11.28 -0.71
CA ARG A 14 -17.33 10.71 -2.01
C ARG A 14 -16.70 11.74 -2.93
N GLU A 15 -17.29 12.93 -3.03
CA GLU A 15 -16.77 14.02 -3.87
C GLU A 15 -15.36 14.44 -3.45
N ARG A 16 -15.16 14.73 -2.16
CA ARG A 16 -13.83 15.11 -1.65
C ARG A 16 -12.79 14.00 -1.78
N ALA A 17 -13.20 12.74 -1.62
CA ALA A 17 -12.31 11.60 -1.68
C ALA A 17 -12.15 11.02 -3.10
N GLY A 18 -12.78 11.60 -4.12
CA GLY A 18 -12.71 11.11 -5.50
C GLY A 18 -13.36 9.74 -5.72
N LEU A 19 -14.31 9.34 -4.87
CA LEU A 19 -14.99 8.05 -4.94
C LEU A 19 -16.13 8.10 -5.98
N ALA A 20 -15.76 8.05 -7.25
CA ALA A 20 -16.69 8.01 -8.37
C ALA A 20 -17.29 6.60 -8.58
N VAL A 21 -18.47 6.54 -9.19
CA VAL A 21 -19.09 5.27 -9.57
C VAL A 21 -18.21 4.55 -10.59
N GLY A 22 -17.97 3.25 -10.36
CA GLY A 22 -17.11 2.43 -11.22
C GLY A 22 -15.60 2.60 -10.97
N ALA A 23 -15.20 3.51 -10.08
CA ALA A 23 -13.79 3.66 -9.71
C ALA A 23 -13.29 2.43 -8.94
N PRO A 24 -12.13 1.85 -9.29
CA PRO A 24 -11.53 0.77 -8.53
C PRO A 24 -11.06 1.28 -7.17
N LEU A 25 -11.48 0.60 -6.11
CA LEU A 25 -11.14 0.93 -4.73
C LEU A 25 -10.29 -0.17 -4.10
N ILE A 26 -9.42 0.23 -3.19
CA ILE A 26 -8.62 -0.66 -2.36
C ILE A 26 -9.11 -0.49 -0.92
N LEU A 27 -9.48 -1.60 -0.28
CA LEU A 27 -9.81 -1.69 1.13
C LEU A 27 -8.65 -2.37 1.85
N LEU A 28 -8.09 -1.71 2.86
CA LEU A 28 -7.08 -2.30 3.73
C LEU A 28 -7.58 -2.36 5.17
N GLU A 29 -7.27 -3.46 5.84
CA GLU A 29 -7.39 -3.57 7.28
C GLU A 29 -6.10 -3.06 7.93
N THR A 30 -6.28 -2.22 8.96
CA THR A 30 -5.21 -1.63 9.75
C THR A 30 -5.54 -1.82 11.23
N THR A 31 -4.56 -1.62 12.11
CA THR A 31 -4.78 -1.70 13.57
C THR A 31 -5.81 -0.69 14.07
N SER A 32 -5.97 0.44 13.38
CA SER A 32 -6.97 1.48 13.68
C SER A 32 -8.33 1.25 13.02
N GLY A 33 -8.49 0.18 12.23
CA GLY A 33 -9.71 -0.14 11.50
C GLY A 33 -9.51 -0.20 9.98
N LEU A 34 -10.56 0.09 9.23
CA LEU A 34 -10.56 -0.05 7.78
C LEU A 34 -10.23 1.27 7.07
N VAL A 35 -9.38 1.19 6.04
CA VAL A 35 -9.05 2.30 5.16
C VAL A 35 -9.49 1.99 3.75
N VAL A 36 -10.22 2.92 3.12
CA VAL A 36 -10.64 2.84 1.71
C VAL A 36 -9.94 3.94 0.94
N MET A 37 -9.28 3.58 -0.16
CA MET A 37 -8.58 4.50 -1.03
C MET A 37 -8.87 4.19 -2.50
N THR A 38 -8.75 5.20 -3.35
CA THR A 38 -8.55 4.97 -4.78
C THR A 38 -7.17 4.36 -5.03
N ARG A 39 -6.98 3.76 -6.20
CA ARG A 39 -5.65 3.25 -6.61
C ARG A 39 -4.57 4.34 -6.59
N GLU A 40 -4.92 5.57 -6.98
CA GLU A 40 -3.99 6.70 -7.01
C GLU A 40 -3.59 7.13 -5.61
N GLN A 41 -4.56 7.28 -4.71
CA GLN A 41 -4.31 7.60 -3.30
C GLN A 41 -3.43 6.54 -2.63
N ALA A 42 -3.69 5.25 -2.87
CA ALA A 42 -2.87 4.17 -2.33
C ALA A 42 -1.42 4.22 -2.86
N ARG A 43 -1.23 4.50 -4.16
CA ARG A 43 0.10 4.66 -4.76
C ARG A 43 0.85 5.82 -4.12
N ASP A 44 0.19 6.96 -3.97
CA ASP A 44 0.81 8.17 -3.43
C ASP A 44 1.13 7.99 -1.93
N GLN A 45 0.27 7.29 -1.18
CA GLN A 45 0.54 6.89 0.20
C GLN A 45 1.77 5.99 0.32
N VAL A 46 1.91 4.99 -0.56
CA VAL A 46 3.13 4.15 -0.62
C VAL A 46 4.36 5.00 -0.94
N ARG A 47 4.26 5.92 -1.89
CA ARG A 47 5.37 6.83 -2.22
C ARG A 47 5.80 7.68 -1.03
N THR A 48 4.86 8.23 -0.27
CA THR A 48 5.17 9.00 0.95
C THR A 48 5.88 8.13 1.97
N GLN A 49 5.39 6.91 2.23
CA GLN A 49 6.04 5.98 3.17
C GLN A 49 7.47 5.60 2.75
N LEU A 50 7.71 5.53 1.44
CA LEU A 50 9.02 5.24 0.88
C LEU A 50 9.95 6.46 0.85
N ALA A 51 9.41 7.68 0.86
CA ALA A 51 10.20 8.91 0.81
C ALA A 51 10.92 9.21 2.13
N ASP A 52 10.32 8.86 3.26
CA ASP A 52 10.92 9.01 4.60
C ASP A 52 11.85 7.84 4.99
N ALA A 53 11.90 6.79 4.17
CA ALA A 53 12.81 5.68 4.38
C ALA A 53 14.14 5.95 3.65
N GLU A 54 15.27 5.56 4.25
CA GLU A 54 16.52 5.30 3.53
C GLU A 54 16.37 4.05 2.64
N LEU A 55 15.33 4.02 1.82
CA LEU A 55 14.89 2.85 1.06
C LEU A 55 15.99 2.38 0.11
N VAL A 56 16.67 3.30 -0.57
CA VAL A 56 17.73 2.94 -1.50
C VAL A 56 18.91 2.28 -0.76
N PRO A 57 19.48 2.86 0.31
CA PRO A 57 20.47 2.18 1.15
C PRO A 57 20.02 0.82 1.70
N GLN A 58 18.76 0.70 2.13
CA GLN A 58 18.21 -0.55 2.64
C GLN A 58 18.09 -1.63 1.56
N LEU A 59 17.54 -1.29 0.39
CA LEU A 59 17.43 -2.21 -0.74
C LEU A 59 18.80 -2.65 -1.27
N LEU A 60 19.79 -1.74 -1.29
CA LEU A 60 21.18 -2.08 -1.64
C LEU A 60 21.80 -3.02 -0.63
N THR A 61 21.59 -2.78 0.67
CA THR A 61 22.03 -3.66 1.76
C THR A 61 21.44 -5.06 1.61
N GLU A 62 20.14 -5.16 1.38
CA GLU A 62 19.45 -6.44 1.19
C GLU A 62 19.94 -7.16 -0.08
N ARG A 63 20.19 -6.44 -1.18
CA ARG A 63 20.73 -7.04 -2.40
C ARG A 63 22.15 -7.58 -2.21
N ARG A 64 23.00 -6.88 -1.46
CA ARG A 64 24.36 -7.35 -1.12
C ARG A 64 24.31 -8.62 -0.27
N LYS A 65 23.48 -8.66 0.77
CA LYS A 65 23.27 -9.88 1.59
C LYS A 65 22.75 -11.06 0.77
N ALA A 66 21.88 -10.81 -0.22
CA ALA A 66 21.40 -11.85 -1.11
C ALA A 66 22.54 -12.40 -1.99
N ALA A 67 23.37 -11.53 -2.56
CA ALA A 67 24.53 -11.93 -3.36
C ALA A 67 25.58 -12.70 -2.54
N GLU A 68 25.84 -12.31 -1.29
CA GLU A 68 26.74 -13.04 -0.39
C GLU A 68 26.24 -14.46 -0.10
N ARG A 69 24.92 -14.62 0.10
CA ARG A 69 24.29 -15.94 0.28
C ARG A 69 24.40 -16.80 -0.97
N GLU A 70 24.16 -16.23 -2.15
CA GLU A 70 24.33 -16.91 -3.45
C GLU A 70 25.79 -17.36 -3.64
N TYR A 71 26.76 -16.47 -3.39
CA TYR A 71 28.18 -16.77 -3.49
C TYR A 71 28.66 -17.85 -2.51
N THR A 72 28.11 -17.87 -1.28
CA THR A 72 28.46 -18.88 -0.26
C THR A 72 27.77 -20.23 -0.53
N ALA A 73 26.63 -20.22 -1.24
CA ALA A 73 25.86 -21.42 -1.56
C ALA A 73 26.39 -22.19 -2.78
N GLU A 74 27.23 -21.56 -3.63
CA GLU A 74 27.95 -22.22 -4.73
C GLU A 74 29.47 -22.23 -4.46
N PRO A 75 29.98 -23.10 -3.57
CA PRO A 75 31.38 -23.47 -3.61
C PRO A 75 31.58 -24.42 -4.80
N TRP A 76 32.39 -24.00 -5.76
CA TRP A 76 32.81 -24.80 -6.92
C TRP A 76 33.26 -26.22 -6.53
#